data_AF-A0A5K0WW24-F1
#
_entry.id   AF-A0A5K0WW24-F1
#
_cell.length_a   1.000
_cell.length_b   1.000
_cell.length_c   1.000
_cell.angle_alpha   90.00
_cell.angle_beta   90.00
_cell.angle_gamma   90.00
#
_symmetry.space_group_name_H-M   'P 1'
#
loop_
_entity.id
_entity.type
_entity.pdbx_description
1 polymer ?
#
loop_
_entity_poly.entity_id
_entity_poly.type
_entity_poly.pdbx_seq_one_letter_code
_entity_poly.pdbx_strand_id
1 'polypeptide(L)'
;LNPKMPRYHSADFLVSAAVAEFKGPVVHGVVRFAQVNMELARIEASFSGLSPGIHRWSINEYGDLTEGAASTGRMFNPSNGGISGE
;
A
#
# COMPACT_ATOMS: atom_id res chain seq x y z
N LEU A 1 -22.69 41.62 -12.25
CA LEU A 1 -22.80 40.21 -11.80
C LEU A 1 -21.66 39.43 -12.43
N ASN A 2 -20.67 39.02 -11.65
CA ASN A 2 -19.57 38.19 -12.12
C ASN A 2 -19.76 36.83 -11.43
N PRO A 3 -20.10 35.73 -12.14
CA PRO A 3 -20.21 34.44 -11.48
C PRO A 3 -18.80 34.02 -11.09
N LYS A 4 -18.49 34.06 -9.78
CA LYS A 4 -17.29 33.42 -9.25
C LYS A 4 -17.39 31.95 -9.62
N MET A 5 -16.58 31.52 -10.59
CA MET A 5 -16.33 30.10 -10.80
C MET A 5 -15.91 29.48 -9.46
N PRO A 6 -16.46 28.31 -9.07
CA PRO A 6 -15.99 27.64 -7.88
C PRO A 6 -14.51 27.35 -8.06
N ARG A 7 -13.66 27.97 -7.23
CA ARG A 7 -12.26 27.58 -7.13
C ARG A 7 -12.25 26.18 -6.55
N TYR A 8 -12.04 25.17 -7.38
CA TYR A 8 -11.69 23.83 -6.92
C TYR A 8 -10.34 23.97 -6.20
N HIS A 9 -10.36 24.01 -4.86
CA HIS A 9 -9.12 23.93 -4.09
C HIS A 9 -8.65 22.49 -4.17
N SER A 10 -7.65 22.23 -4.99
CA SER A 10 -6.92 20.97 -5.08
C SER A 10 -6.13 20.62 -3.80
N ALA A 11 -6.29 21.40 -2.72
CA ALA A 11 -5.36 21.46 -1.61
C ALA A 11 -5.75 20.61 -0.39
N ASP A 12 -6.92 19.98 -0.37
CA ASP A 12 -7.36 19.12 0.75
C ASP A 12 -7.54 17.66 0.33
N PHE A 13 -6.81 17.20 -0.68
CA PHE A 13 -6.51 15.77 -0.74
C PHE A 13 -5.65 15.47 0.49
N LEU A 14 -6.28 14.96 1.54
CA LEU A 14 -5.62 14.48 2.74
C LEU A 14 -4.47 13.57 2.30
N VAL A 15 -3.23 14.07 2.38
CA VAL A 15 -2.05 13.28 2.06
C VAL A 15 -1.98 12.17 3.09
N SER A 16 -2.37 10.97 2.68
CA SER A 16 -2.31 9.78 3.53
C SER A 16 -0.97 9.10 3.36
N ALA A 17 -0.38 8.69 4.48
CA ALA A 17 0.88 7.97 4.50
C ALA A 17 0.73 6.70 5.36
N ALA A 18 1.38 5.63 4.93
CA ALA A 18 1.45 4.39 5.68
C ALA A 18 2.87 3.82 5.60
N VAL A 19 3.24 3.03 6.60
CA VAL A 19 4.54 2.38 6.69
C VAL A 19 4.35 0.92 7.10
N ALA A 20 5.03 0.02 6.39
CA ALA A 20 5.14 -1.39 6.76
C ALA A 20 6.60 -1.72 7.08
N GLU A 21 6.82 -2.34 8.24
CA GLU A 21 8.15 -2.75 8.70
C GLU A 21 8.28 -4.28 8.63
N PHE A 22 9.36 -4.75 8.02
CA PHE A 22 9.70 -6.15 7.89
C PHE A 22 10.73 -6.50 8.95
N LYS A 23 10.35 -7.37 9.89
CA LYS A 23 11.19 -7.83 11.03
C LYS A 23 11.50 -9.32 10.95
N GLY A 24 11.80 -9.81 9.75
CA GLY A 24 12.22 -11.19 9.57
C GLY A 24 13.60 -11.44 10.18
N PRO A 25 13.93 -12.69 10.52
CA PRO A 25 15.22 -13.05 11.12
C PRO A 25 16.42 -12.85 10.17
N VAL A 26 16.18 -12.82 8.86
CA VAL A 26 17.22 -12.65 7.82
C VAL A 26 16.94 -11.40 6.99
N VAL A 27 15.72 -11.28 6.47
CA VAL A 27 15.28 -10.14 5.67
C VAL A 27 14.56 -9.13 6.55
N HIS A 28 15.01 -7.89 6.51
CA HIS A 28 14.41 -6.78 7.22
C HIS A 28 14.37 -5.54 6.32
N GLY A 29 13.47 -4.61 6.61
CA GLY A 29 13.26 -3.47 5.74
C GLY A 29 12.06 -2.62 6.10
N VAL A 30 11.91 -1.52 5.36
CA VAL A 30 10.80 -0.58 5.52
C VAL A 30 10.22 -0.26 4.16
N VAL A 31 8.90 -0.33 4.06
CA VAL A 31 8.15 0.10 2.89
C VAL A 31 7.28 1.29 3.29
N ARG A 32 7.41 2.39 2.57
CA ARG A 32 6.67 3.64 2.77
C ARG A 32 5.69 3.82 1.62
N PHE A 33 4.45 4.14 1.97
CA PHE A 33 3.37 4.46 1.05
C PHE A 33 2.98 5.92 1.27
N ALA A 34 2.87 6.68 0.19
CA ALA A 34 2.34 8.03 0.21
C ALA A 34 1.28 8.17 -0.88
N GLN A 35 0.05 8.46 -0.50
CA GLN A 35 -1.01 8.75 -1.45
C GLN A 35 -0.79 10.16 -2.01
N VAL A 36 -0.55 10.25 -3.31
CA VAL A 36 -0.29 11.51 -4.02
C VAL A 36 -1.62 12.15 -4.44
N ASN A 37 -2.60 11.33 -4.82
CA ASN A 37 -3.99 11.72 -5.09
C ASN A 37 -4.91 10.47 -5.03
N MET A 38 -6.19 10.58 -5.39
CA MET A 38 -7.14 9.45 -5.37
C MET A 38 -6.71 8.24 -6.21
N GLU A 39 -5.91 8.45 -7.26
CA GLU A 39 -5.59 7.43 -8.26
C GLU A 39 -4.13 6.95 -8.19
N LEU A 40 -3.27 7.67 -7.48
CA LEU A 40 -1.83 7.43 -7.45
C LEU A 40 -1.28 7.36 -6.03
N ALA A 41 -0.55 6.28 -5.76
CA ALA A 41 0.30 6.14 -4.59
C ALA A 41 1.76 5.98 -5.01
N ARG A 42 2.67 6.67 -4.30
CA ARG A 42 4.11 6.43 -4.38
C ARG A 42 4.48 5.39 -3.33
N ILE A 43 5.30 4.42 -3.74
CA ILE A 43 5.83 3.39 -2.86
C ILE A 43 7.34 3.45 -2.91
N GLU A 44 7.96 3.46 -1.74
CA GLU A 44 9.41 3.39 -1.57
C GLU A 44 9.76 2.25 -0.62
N ALA A 45 10.55 1.29 -1.10
CA ALA A 45 10.90 0.09 -0.35
C ALA A 45 12.42 -0.02 -0.23
N SER A 46 12.89 -0.30 0.99
CA SER A 46 14.28 -0.60 1.27
C SER A 46 14.36 -1.89 2.07
N PHE A 47 15.15 -2.84 1.57
CA PHE A 47 15.34 -4.16 2.17
C PHE A 47 16.84 -4.45 2.33
N SER A 48 17.17 -5.22 3.36
CA SER A 48 18.51 -5.72 3.63
C SER A 48 18.45 -7.21 3.97
N GLY A 49 19.57 -7.92 3.76
CA GLY A 49 19.66 -9.37 4.00
C GLY A 49 19.09 -10.26 2.90
N LEU A 50 18.65 -9.69 1.77
CA LEU A 50 18.29 -10.46 0.58
C LEU A 50 19.53 -11.09 -0.05
N SER A 51 19.41 -12.33 -0.51
CA SER A 51 20.44 -12.95 -1.35
C SER A 51 20.56 -12.23 -2.70
N PRO A 52 21.69 -12.32 -3.41
CA PRO A 52 21.80 -11.78 -4.76
C PRO A 52 20.72 -12.37 -5.69
N GLY A 53 20.02 -11.52 -6.44
CA GLY A 53 19.02 -11.94 -7.41
C GLY A 53 17.77 -11.06 -7.44
N ILE A 54 16.79 -11.47 -8.26
CA ILE A 54 15.48 -10.82 -8.36
C ILE A 54 14.56 -11.39 -7.30
N HIS A 55 13.99 -10.50 -6.48
CA HIS A 55 13.01 -10.84 -5.46
C HIS A 55 11.66 -10.22 -5.79
N ARG A 56 10.60 -10.84 -5.28
CA ARG A 56 9.22 -10.33 -5.38
C ARG A 56 8.68 -10.01 -4.00
N TRP A 57 7.79 -9.04 -3.95
CA TRP A 57 7.03 -8.67 -2.76
C TRP A 57 5.58 -8.42 -3.17
N SER A 58 4.66 -8.56 -2.22
CA SER A 58 3.22 -8.41 -2.45
C SER A 58 2.56 -7.70 -1.26
N ILE A 59 1.41 -7.10 -1.52
CA ILE A 59 0.44 -6.71 -0.50
C ILE A 59 -0.52 -7.89 -0.35
N ASN A 60 -0.74 -8.35 0.87
CA ASN A 60 -1.61 -9.49 1.16
C ASN A 60 -2.91 -9.04 1.84
N GLU A 61 -3.91 -9.92 1.87
CA GLU A 61 -5.27 -9.65 2.34
C GLU A 61 -5.33 -9.17 3.80
N TYR A 62 -4.46 -9.68 4.67
CA TYR A 62 -4.50 -9.41 6.11
C TYR A 62 -3.17 -8.89 6.66
N GLY A 63 -3.27 -8.04 7.67
CA GLY A 63 -2.14 -7.63 8.52
C GLY A 63 -1.90 -8.57 9.70
N ASP A 64 -2.38 -9.82 9.64
CA ASP A 64 -2.22 -10.81 10.72
C ASP A 64 -0.81 -11.40 10.71
N LEU A 65 -0.11 -11.23 11.83
CA LEU A 65 1.26 -11.67 12.04
C LEU A 65 1.38 -12.75 13.14
N THR A 66 0.27 -13.36 13.57
CA THR A 66 0.26 -14.42 14.60
C THR A 66 1.14 -15.61 14.22
N GLU A 67 1.23 -15.94 12.93
CA GLU A 67 2.15 -16.95 12.36
C GLU A 67 3.13 -16.31 11.36
N GLY A 68 3.50 -15.05 11.58
CA GLY A 68 4.38 -14.29 10.70
C GLY A 68 3.76 -14.05 9.32
N ALA A 69 4.56 -14.17 8.26
CA ALA A 69 4.07 -13.93 6.89
C ALA A 69 3.03 -14.97 6.44
N ALA A 70 3.02 -16.17 7.02
CA ALA A 70 2.11 -17.26 6.63
C ALA A 70 0.64 -16.94 6.95
N SER A 71 0.37 -16.15 7.99
CA SER A 71 -0.99 -15.73 8.39
C SER A 71 -1.53 -14.51 7.62
N THR A 72 -0.76 -13.91 6.70
CA THR A 72 -1.18 -12.69 5.98
C THR A 72 -2.20 -12.95 4.86
N GLY A 73 -2.55 -14.21 4.59
CA GLY A 73 -3.51 -14.59 3.54
C GLY A 73 -2.91 -14.58 2.14
N ARG A 74 -3.76 -14.46 1.12
CA ARG A 74 -3.33 -14.41 -0.29
C ARG A 74 -2.95 -12.99 -0.70
N MET A 75 -2.41 -12.84 -1.92
CA MET A 75 -2.18 -11.53 -2.52
C MET A 75 -3.50 -10.76 -2.65
N PHE A 76 -3.51 -9.53 -2.14
CA PHE A 76 -4.69 -8.67 -2.17
C PHE A 76 -5.10 -8.35 -3.61
N ASN A 77 -6.37 -8.60 -3.93
CA ASN A 77 -6.97 -8.27 -5.22
C ASN A 77 -8.37 -7.67 -5.02
N PRO A 78 -8.53 -6.34 -5.11
CA PRO A 78 -9.82 -5.67 -4.84
C PRO A 78 -10.90 -6.03 -5.87
N SER A 79 -10.51 -6.42 -7.09
CA SER A 79 -11.43 -6.74 -8.20
C SER A 79 -12.24 -8.01 -7.97
N ASN A 80 -11.79 -8.91 -7.08
CA ASN A 80 -12.51 -10.13 -6.73
C ASN A 80 -13.60 -9.91 -5.67
N GLY A 81 -13.76 -8.66 -5.19
CA GLY A 81 -14.66 -8.31 -4.08
C GLY A 81 -16.00 -7.70 -4.48
N GLY A 82 -16.42 -7.72 -5.75
CA GLY A 82 -17.71 -7.14 -6.11
C GLY A 82 -18.15 -7.33 -7.56
N ILE A 83 -18.58 -8.54 -7.93
CA ILE A 83 -19.93 -8.83 -8.47
C ILE A 83 -20.16 -10.34 -8.38
N SER A 84 -20.76 -10.77 -7.28
CA SER A 84 -21.45 -12.07 -7.20
C SER A 84 -22.67 -11.92 -6.30
N GLY A 85 -23.84 -11.72 -6.90
CA GLY A 85 -25.14 -11.98 -6.28
C GLY A 85 -25.91 -10.76 -5.79
N GLU A 86 -26.58 -10.06 -6.70
CA GLU A 86 -28.05 -9.90 -6.72
C GLU A 86 -28.53 -9.96 -8.17
#